data_AF-A0A6G3WP74-F1
#
_entry.id   AF-A0A6G3WP74-F1
#
_cell.length_a   1.000
_cell.length_b   1.000
_cell.length_c   1.000
_cell.angle_alpha   90.00
_cell.angle_beta   90.00
_cell.angle_gamma   90.00
#
_symmetry.space_group_name_H-M   'P 1'
#
loop_
_entity.id
_entity.type
_entity.pdbx_description
1 polymer ?
#
loop_
_entity_poly.entity_id
_entity_poly.type
_entity_poly.pdbx_seq_one_letter_code
_entity_poly.pdbx_strand_id
1 'polypeptide(L)'
;IRPITTDDAERLVSFYEQVSDESKYYRFFAPYPRLSDRDVHRFTHHDYVDRVGLAVTIGGEFIGTVRYDRINEQGRPASAPADEAEVAFL
;
A
#
# COMPACT_ATOMS: atom_id res chain seq x y z
N ILE A 1 9.40 1.69 11.60
CA ILE A 1 8.38 2.19 10.66
C ILE A 1 9.03 3.26 9.81
N ARG A 2 8.88 3.22 8.49
CA ARG A 2 9.47 4.19 7.56
C ARG A 2 8.63 4.33 6.28
N PRO A 3 8.82 5.38 5.48
CA PRO A 3 8.24 5.47 4.14
C PRO A 3 8.64 4.28 3.24
N ILE A 4 7.69 3.82 2.43
CA ILE A 4 7.95 2.89 1.32
C ILE A 4 8.46 3.70 0.14
N THR A 5 9.61 3.30 -0.37
CA THR A 5 10.31 3.93 -1.48
C THR A 5 10.25 3.07 -2.75
N THR A 6 10.72 3.62 -3.87
CA THR A 6 10.82 2.90 -5.15
C THR A 6 11.71 1.66 -5.07
N ASP A 7 12.69 1.67 -4.17
CA ASP A 7 13.67 0.58 -4.00
C ASP A 7 13.09 -0.61 -3.19
N ASP A 8 11.88 -0.48 -2.66
CA ASP A 8 11.21 -1.51 -1.87
C ASP A 8 10.36 -2.48 -2.69
N ALA A 9 10.37 -2.40 -4.02
CA ALA A 9 9.55 -3.24 -4.90
C ALA A 9 9.73 -4.74 -4.62
N GLU A 10 10.97 -5.20 -4.52
CA GLU A 10 11.27 -6.60 -4.22
C GLU A 10 10.84 -6.98 -2.80
N ARG A 11 11.10 -6.11 -1.81
CA ARG A 11 10.69 -6.34 -0.40
C ARG A 11 9.18 -6.44 -0.26
N LEU A 12 8.43 -5.63 -1.02
CA LEU A 12 6.98 -5.68 -1.03
C LEU A 12 6.45 -7.00 -1.59
N VAL A 13 7.02 -7.49 -2.70
CA VAL A 13 6.64 -8.78 -3.29
C VAL A 13 6.94 -9.92 -2.32
N SER A 14 8.14 -9.95 -1.74
CA SER A 14 8.53 -10.98 -0.76
C SER A 14 7.62 -11.00 0.48
N PHE A 15 7.27 -9.83 1.02
CA PHE A 15 6.29 -9.74 2.10
C PHE A 15 4.91 -10.26 1.67
N TYR A 16 4.45 -9.86 0.48
CA TYR A 16 3.14 -10.26 -0.03
C TYR A 16 2.99 -11.78 -0.18
N GLU A 17 4.07 -12.48 -0.53
CA GLU A 17 4.10 -13.94 -0.60
C GLU A 17 3.89 -14.62 0.74
N GLN A 18 4.27 -13.96 1.85
CA GLN A 18 4.10 -14.50 3.21
C GLN A 18 2.73 -14.18 3.82
N VAL A 19 1.98 -13.25 3.24
CA VAL A 19 0.63 -12.92 3.69
C VAL A 19 -0.36 -14.01 3.27
N SER A 20 -1.25 -14.40 4.19
CA SER A 20 -2.27 -15.42 3.93
C SER A 20 -3.26 -14.99 2.85
N ASP A 21 -3.82 -15.96 2.12
CA ASP A 21 -4.86 -15.69 1.12
C ASP A 21 -6.11 -15.02 1.73
N GLU A 22 -6.42 -15.33 3.00
CA GLU A 22 -7.51 -14.69 3.74
C GLU A 22 -7.24 -13.21 4.01
N SER A 23 -6.04 -12.86 4.46
CA SER A 23 -5.64 -11.46 4.64
C SER A 23 -5.61 -10.70 3.30
N LYS A 24 -5.15 -11.34 2.22
CA LYS A 24 -5.23 -10.77 0.86
C LYS A 24 -6.67 -10.55 0.43
N TYR A 25 -7.56 -11.51 0.68
CA TYR A 25 -8.98 -11.38 0.37
C TYR A 25 -9.63 -10.23 1.15
N TYR A 26 -9.39 -10.12 2.45
CA TYR A 26 -9.90 -9.00 3.24
C TYR A 26 -9.36 -7.66 2.78
N ARG A 27 -8.11 -7.62 2.29
CA ARG A 27 -7.48 -6.40 1.80
C ARG A 27 -8.00 -5.94 0.45
N PHE A 28 -8.31 -6.86 -0.46
CA PHE A 28 -8.64 -6.54 -1.85
C PHE A 28 -10.10 -6.86 -2.23
N PHE A 29 -10.87 -7.41 -1.30
CA PHE A 29 -12.26 -7.87 -1.48
C PHE A 29 -12.44 -8.84 -2.68
N ALA A 30 -11.36 -9.52 -3.05
CA ALA A 30 -11.31 -10.49 -4.14
C ALA A 30 -10.06 -11.39 -3.98
N PRO A 31 -10.05 -12.59 -4.59
CA PRO A 31 -8.84 -13.39 -4.70
C PRO A 31 -7.72 -12.60 -5.39
N TYR A 32 -6.64 -12.34 -4.65
CA TYR A 32 -5.49 -11.55 -5.12
C TYR A 32 -4.17 -12.25 -4.80
N PRO A 33 -3.87 -13.41 -5.42
CA PRO A 33 -2.77 -14.26 -4.98
C PRO A 33 -1.38 -13.62 -5.17
N ARG A 34 -1.23 -12.74 -6.17
CA ARG A 34 0.00 -12.03 -6.50
C ARG A 34 -0.30 -10.59 -6.91
N LEU A 35 0.64 -9.69 -6.61
CA LEU A 35 0.60 -8.32 -7.12
C LEU A 35 0.98 -8.31 -8.60
N SER A 36 0.28 -7.49 -9.38
CA SER A 36 0.73 -7.17 -10.75
C SER A 36 1.85 -6.13 -10.70
N ASP A 37 2.66 -6.03 -11.76
CA ASP A 37 3.71 -5.00 -11.88
C ASP A 37 3.14 -3.58 -11.68
N ARG A 38 1.90 -3.36 -12.13
CA ARG A 38 1.18 -2.09 -11.95
C ARG A 38 0.92 -1.80 -10.47
N ASP A 39 0.57 -2.81 -9.68
CA ASP A 39 0.31 -2.63 -8.25
C ASP A 39 1.61 -2.45 -7.48
N VAL A 40 2.65 -3.22 -7.81
CA VAL A 40 3.98 -3.05 -7.22
C VAL A 40 4.47 -1.62 -7.45
N HIS A 41 4.34 -1.10 -8.66
CA HIS A 41 4.66 0.29 -8.97
C HIS A 41 3.79 1.25 -8.14
N ARG A 42 2.46 1.08 -8.17
CA ARG A 42 1.54 1.96 -7.43
C ARG A 42 1.81 1.98 -5.93
N PHE A 43 2.19 0.85 -5.33
CA PHE A 43 2.42 0.70 -3.89
C PHE A 43 3.84 1.04 -3.44
N THR A 44 4.73 1.42 -4.36
CA THR A 44 6.09 1.88 -4.04
C THR A 44 6.35 3.33 -4.45
N HIS A 45 5.50 3.89 -5.32
CA HIS A 45 5.62 5.26 -5.83
C HIS A 45 4.55 6.16 -5.22
N HIS A 46 5.01 7.07 -4.36
CA HIS A 46 4.22 7.98 -3.56
C HIS A 46 4.74 9.40 -3.71
N ASP A 47 3.84 10.39 -3.75
CA ASP A 47 4.19 11.81 -3.69
C ASP A 47 4.42 12.29 -2.24
N TYR A 48 4.01 11.46 -1.27
CA TYR A 48 4.05 11.71 0.16
C TYR A 48 3.21 12.91 0.62
N VAL A 49 2.22 13.30 -0.17
CA VAL A 49 1.30 14.42 0.13
C VAL A 49 -0.15 13.95 0.03
N ASP A 50 -0.55 13.42 -1.12
CA ASP A 50 -1.88 12.87 -1.33
C ASP A 50 -1.88 11.35 -1.22
N ARG A 51 -0.73 10.71 -1.41
CA ARG A 51 -0.54 9.27 -1.28
C ARG A 51 0.70 8.99 -0.45
N VAL A 52 0.55 8.27 0.65
CA VAL A 52 1.68 7.83 1.49
C VAL A 52 1.56 6.34 1.74
N GLY A 53 2.65 5.62 1.53
CA GLY A 53 2.84 4.24 2.00
C GLY A 53 3.91 4.19 3.08
N LEU A 54 3.63 3.48 4.17
CA LEU A 54 4.57 3.21 5.26
C LEU A 54 4.74 1.70 5.41
N ALA A 55 5.95 1.28 5.74
CA ALA A 55 6.27 -0.09 6.10
C ALA A 55 6.77 -0.18 7.54
N VAL A 56 6.36 -1.24 8.22
CA VAL A 56 6.98 -1.71 9.47
C VAL A 56 7.99 -2.78 9.08
N THR A 57 9.21 -2.67 9.61
CA THR A 57 10.30 -3.57 9.23
C THR A 57 10.99 -4.19 10.43
N ILE A 58 11.37 -5.46 10.34
CA ILE A 58 12.28 -6.15 11.27
C ILE A 58 13.44 -6.71 10.45
N GLY A 59 14.68 -6.38 10.82
CA GLY A 59 15.87 -6.83 10.08
C GLY A 59 15.95 -6.33 8.63
N GLY A 60 15.21 -5.26 8.28
CA GLY A 60 15.10 -4.74 6.91
C GLY A 60 13.91 -5.31 6.13
N GLU A 61 13.32 -6.42 6.59
CA GLU A 61 12.20 -7.08 5.92
C GLU A 61 10.86 -6.50 6.36
N PHE A 62 9.92 -6.43 5.42
CA PHE A 62 8.58 -5.91 5.68
C PHE A 62 7.79 -6.93 6.51
N ILE A 63 7.15 -6.45 7.57
CA ILE A 63 6.23 -7.25 8.40
C ILE A 63 4.81 -6.67 8.43
N GLY A 64 4.60 -5.56 7.74
CA GLY A 64 3.32 -4.90 7.62
C GLY A 64 3.44 -3.59 6.86
N THR A 65 2.37 -3.19 6.19
CA THR A 65 2.28 -1.97 5.39
C THR A 65 0.99 -1.23 5.71
N VAL A 66 1.01 0.09 5.65
CA VAL A 66 -0.19 0.93 5.71
C VAL A 66 -0.08 2.03 4.67
N ARG A 67 -1.18 2.34 4.01
CA ARG A 67 -1.30 3.42 3.04
C ARG A 67 -2.51 4.28 3.31
N TYR A 68 -2.40 5.56 2.96
CA TYR A 68 -3.56 6.39 2.71
C TYR A 68 -3.50 6.96 1.29
N ASP A 69 -4.67 7.15 0.69
CA ASP A 69 -4.87 7.89 -0.56
C ASP A 69 -5.94 8.97 -0.27
N ARG A 70 -5.61 10.25 -0.45
CA ARG A 70 -6.56 11.36 -0.31
C ARG A 70 -7.64 11.24 -1.37
N ILE A 71 -8.90 11.45 -0.97
CA ILE A 71 -10.08 11.29 -1.82
C ILE A 71 -11.03 12.48 -1.70
N ASN A 72 -11.86 12.68 -2.72
CA ASN A 72 -13.01 13.58 -2.64
C ASN A 72 -14.26 12.86 -2.10
N GLU A 73 -15.37 13.60 -1.96
CA GLU A 73 -16.68 13.10 -1.49
C GLU A 73 -17.24 11.91 -2.32
N GLN A 74 -16.71 11.67 -3.52
CA GLN A 74 -17.10 10.56 -4.40
C GLN A 74 -16.14 9.37 -4.31
N GLY A 75 -15.18 9.38 -3.39
CA GLY A 75 -14.17 8.33 -3.23
C GLY A 75 -13.10 8.31 -4.33
N ARG A 76 -12.95 9.39 -5.10
CA ARG A 76 -11.95 9.48 -6.18
C ARG A 76 -10.68 10.17 -5.68
N PRO A 77 -9.49 9.81 -6.19
CA PRO A 77 -8.24 10.49 -5.83
C PRO A 77 -8.37 12.02 -5.96
N ALA A 78 -7.90 12.73 -4.94
CA ALA A 78 -7.99 14.19 -4.87
C ALA A 78 -6.75 14.78 -4.20
N SER A 79 -6.55 16.08 -4.40
CA SER A 79 -5.56 16.90 -3.70
C SER A 79 -6.27 17.91 -2.79
N ALA A 80 -5.51 18.72 -2.06
CA ALA A 80 -6.07 19.84 -1.30
C ALA A 80 -7.04 20.69 -2.17
N PRO A 81 -8.19 21.13 -1.63
CA PRO A 81 -8.53 21.18 -0.21
C PRO A 81 -9.25 19.95 0.35
N ALA A 82 -9.29 18.82 -0.37
CA ALA A 82 -9.94 17.61 0.16
C ALA A 82 -9.32 17.16 1.50
N ASP A 83 -10.15 16.78 2.46
CA ASP A 83 -9.77 16.44 3.84
C ASP A 83 -10.06 14.98 4.22
N GLU A 84 -10.65 14.20 3.32
CA GLU A 84 -10.88 12.77 3.48
C GLU A 84 -9.77 11.92 2.82
N ALA A 85 -9.56 10.72 3.36
CA ALA A 85 -8.63 9.74 2.81
C ALA A 85 -9.15 8.30 2.98
N GLU A 86 -8.94 7.47 1.97
CA GLU A 86 -9.08 6.03 2.09
C GLU A 86 -7.81 5.47 2.75
N VAL A 87 -7.97 4.55 3.70
CA VAL A 87 -6.85 3.89 4.39
C VAL A 87 -6.90 2.39 4.14
N ALA A 88 -5.75 1.78 3.88
CA ALA A 88 -5.63 0.34 3.76
C ALA A 88 -4.33 -0.15 4.39
N PHE A 89 -4.34 -1.36 4.95
CA PHE A 89 -3.19 -1.99 5.59
C PHE A 89 -3.12 -3.47 5.28
N LEU A 90 -1.93 -4.02 5.32
CA LEU A 90 -1.65 -5.44 5.14
C LEU A 90 -0.56 -5.88 6.10
#